data_AF-A0A3M6UXI3-F1
#
_entry.id   AF-A0A3M6UXI3-F1
#
_cell.length_a   1.000
_cell.length_b   1.000
_cell.length_c   1.000
_cell.angle_alpha   90.00
_cell.angle_beta   90.00
_cell.angle_gamma   90.00
#
_symmetry.space_group_name_H-M   'P 1'
#
loop_
_entity.id
_entity.type
_entity.pdbx_description
1 polymer ?
#
loop_
_entity_poly.entity_id
_entity_poly.type
_entity_poly.pdbx_seq_one_letter_code
_entity_poly.pdbx_strand_id
1 'polypeptide(L)'
;SSGRPCIIGSFSDGKVTNSSWKCTSGTELDWKKPGFNDSLWKSAVKLNSVRERDLDRGCLINEIQRHGAKWITSADNGQQNMYCRLNRFKCQSTLYHN
;
A
#
# COMPACT_ATOMS: atom_id res chain seq x y z
N SER A 1 -11.17 0.91 20.34
CA SER A 1 -11.30 0.57 18.91
C SER A 1 -9.90 0.47 18.32
N SER A 2 -9.35 -0.74 18.13
CA SER A 2 -7.97 -0.98 17.63
C SER A 2 -8.00 -1.57 16.22
N GLY A 3 -8.60 -0.83 15.28
CA GLY A 3 -8.66 -1.26 13.88
C GLY A 3 -7.29 -1.19 13.21
N ARG A 4 -6.88 -2.28 12.55
CA ARG A 4 -5.64 -2.32 11.75
C ARG A 4 -5.59 -1.18 10.72
N PRO A 5 -4.56 -0.33 10.67
CA PRO A 5 -4.49 0.77 9.69
C PRO A 5 -4.69 0.29 8.24
N CYS A 6 -5.44 1.03 7.44
CA CYS A 6 -5.59 0.76 6.01
C CYS A 6 -5.68 2.07 5.21
N ILE A 7 -5.36 2.01 3.91
CA ILE A 7 -5.44 3.14 3.00
C ILE A 7 -6.07 2.72 1.67
N ILE A 8 -6.69 3.70 1.00
CA ILE A 8 -7.07 3.61 -0.41
C ILE A 8 -6.65 4.90 -1.10
N GLY A 9 -6.18 4.82 -2.34
CA GLY A 9 -5.77 6.00 -3.10
C GLY A 9 -5.77 5.76 -4.60
N SER A 10 -6.13 6.82 -5.32
CA SER A 10 -5.92 6.99 -6.74
C SER A 10 -5.05 8.22 -6.94
N PHE A 11 -4.00 8.12 -7.73
CA PHE A 11 -2.99 9.15 -7.92
C PHE A 11 -3.09 9.73 -9.33
N SER A 12 -2.71 11.00 -9.51
CA SER A 12 -2.82 11.72 -10.80
C SER A 12 -2.00 11.10 -11.93
N ASP A 13 -1.03 10.25 -11.61
CA ASP A 13 -0.21 9.48 -12.56
C ASP A 13 -0.83 8.12 -12.93
N GLY A 14 -2.10 7.90 -12.60
CA GLY A 14 -2.85 6.68 -12.91
C GLY A 14 -2.47 5.48 -12.03
N LYS A 15 -1.60 5.64 -11.03
CA LYS A 15 -1.34 4.60 -10.03
C LYS A 15 -2.50 4.52 -9.06
N VAL A 16 -2.74 3.33 -8.54
CA VAL A 16 -3.75 3.07 -7.51
C VAL A 16 -3.20 2.17 -6.43
N THR A 17 -3.79 2.23 -5.23
CA THR A 17 -3.49 1.28 -4.15
C THR A 17 -3.99 -0.11 -4.52
N ASN A 18 -3.11 -1.12 -4.48
CA ASN A 18 -3.42 -2.53 -4.71
C ASN A 18 -2.26 -3.40 -4.18
N SER A 19 -2.24 -4.70 -4.50
CA SER A 19 -1.22 -5.64 -4.03
C SER A 19 0.19 -5.44 -4.66
N SER A 20 0.38 -4.49 -5.57
CA SER A 20 1.71 -4.10 -6.06
C SER A 20 2.45 -3.19 -5.08
N TRP A 21 1.73 -2.61 -4.12
CA TRP A 21 2.32 -1.88 -3.00
C TRP A 21 2.93 -2.87 -2.02
N LYS A 22 3.94 -2.42 -1.29
CA LYS A 22 4.49 -3.14 -0.15
C LYS A 22 4.24 -2.34 1.11
N CYS A 23 3.90 -3.02 2.19
CA CYS A 23 3.62 -2.37 3.46
C CYS A 23 4.25 -3.13 4.63
N THR A 24 4.60 -2.38 5.67
CA THR A 24 5.08 -2.91 6.96
C THR A 24 4.42 -2.15 8.10
N SER A 25 4.36 -2.78 9.27
CA SER A 25 3.97 -2.12 10.52
C SER A 25 5.15 -1.70 11.40
N GLY A 26 6.38 -2.10 11.03
CA GLY A 26 7.59 -1.68 11.73
C GLY A 26 7.93 -0.23 11.42
N THR A 27 8.40 0.52 12.42
CA THR A 27 8.90 1.89 12.20
C THR A 27 10.14 1.84 11.32
N GLU A 28 10.11 2.59 10.23
CA GLU A 28 11.18 2.61 9.23
C GLU A 28 11.61 4.05 8.99
N LEU A 29 12.87 4.40 9.28
CA LEU A 29 13.37 5.74 9.02
C LEU A 29 13.53 5.92 7.51
N ASP A 30 13.20 7.12 7.00
CA ASP A 30 13.45 7.48 5.60
C ASP A 30 12.78 6.62 4.51
N TRP A 31 11.88 5.70 4.85
CA TRP A 31 11.20 4.77 3.95
C TRP A 31 10.55 5.43 2.71
N LYS A 32 10.17 6.70 2.82
CA LYS A 32 9.56 7.49 1.76
C LYS A 32 10.57 7.99 0.71
N LYS A 33 11.87 8.03 1.01
CA LYS A 33 12.92 8.53 0.10
C LYS A 33 12.97 7.70 -1.20
N PRO A 34 13.24 8.31 -2.37
CA PRO A 34 13.58 7.56 -3.57
C PRO A 34 14.76 6.60 -3.30
N GLY A 35 14.78 5.42 -3.94
CA GLY A 35 15.86 4.44 -3.77
C GLY A 35 15.83 3.62 -2.47
N PHE A 36 14.91 3.88 -1.54
CA PHE A 36 14.75 3.03 -0.35
C PHE A 36 14.51 1.56 -0.76
N ASN A 37 15.28 0.65 -0.17
CA ASN A 37 15.21 -0.78 -0.42
C ASN A 37 14.06 -1.42 0.37
N ASP A 38 12.92 -1.60 -0.27
CA ASP A 38 11.75 -2.28 0.30
C ASP A 38 11.72 -3.80 0.02
N SER A 39 12.85 -4.42 -0.36
CA SER A 39 12.89 -5.84 -0.76
C SER A 39 12.33 -6.79 0.30
N LEU A 40 12.56 -6.51 1.58
CA LEU A 40 12.09 -7.31 2.71
C LEU A 40 10.62 -7.05 3.08
N TRP A 41 10.03 -5.95 2.60
CA TRP A 41 8.64 -5.65 2.89
C TRP A 41 7.72 -6.58 2.10
N LYS A 42 6.70 -7.10 2.79
CA LYS A 42 5.67 -7.93 2.16
C LYS A 42 4.76 -7.08 1.29
N SER A 43 4.22 -7.71 0.25
CA SER A 43 3.13 -7.12 -0.53
C SER A 43 1.93 -6.79 0.35
N ALA A 44 1.28 -5.67 0.04
CA ALA A 44 0.12 -5.22 0.75
C ALA A 44 -1.06 -6.19 0.58
N VAL A 45 -1.82 -6.39 1.64
CA VAL A 45 -3.02 -7.23 1.63
C VAL A 45 -4.19 -6.38 1.14
N LYS A 46 -4.87 -6.86 0.09
CA LYS A 46 -6.12 -6.23 -0.40
C LYS A 46 -7.27 -6.62 0.53
N LEU A 47 -8.08 -5.64 0.93
CA LEU A 47 -9.28 -5.89 1.71
C LEU A 47 -10.48 -6.05 0.77
N ASN A 48 -11.20 -7.17 0.92
CA ASN A 48 -12.13 -7.66 -0.11
C ASN A 48 -13.53 -7.03 -0.02
N SER A 49 -13.92 -6.47 1.12
CA SER A 49 -15.18 -5.72 1.24
C SER A 49 -15.24 -4.91 2.53
N VAL A 50 -16.12 -3.92 2.52
CA VAL A 50 -16.52 -2.95 3.57
C VAL A 50 -16.74 -3.56 4.96
N ARG A 51 -16.90 -4.89 5.06
CA ARG A 51 -17.29 -5.62 6.28
C ARG A 51 -16.18 -5.83 7.32
N GLU A 52 -14.91 -5.53 7.01
CA GLU A 52 -13.88 -5.56 8.06
C GLU A 52 -13.89 -4.30 8.94
N ARG A 53 -14.60 -3.24 8.52
CA ARG A 53 -14.89 -2.06 9.34
C ARG A 53 -16.11 -1.33 8.80
N ASP A 54 -17.29 -1.84 9.09
CA ASP A 54 -18.53 -1.11 8.85
C ASP A 54 -18.39 0.36 9.32
N LEU A 55 -18.30 1.27 8.35
CA LEU A 55 -19.23 2.37 8.16
C LEU A 55 -19.51 3.33 9.34
N ASP A 56 -18.62 3.49 10.32
CA ASP A 56 -18.75 4.59 11.30
C ASP A 56 -18.11 5.92 10.80
N ARG A 57 -17.46 5.92 9.64
CA ARG A 57 -16.88 7.14 9.05
C ARG A 57 -17.02 7.16 7.53
N GLY A 58 -18.23 7.44 7.04
CA GLY A 58 -18.56 8.27 5.87
C GLY A 58 -17.75 8.20 4.56
N CYS A 59 -16.88 7.22 4.35
CA CYS A 59 -15.91 7.19 3.24
C CYS A 59 -16.03 5.90 2.43
N LEU A 60 -17.24 5.59 1.97
CA LEU A 60 -17.36 4.87 0.69
C LEU A 60 -16.94 5.85 -0.40
N ILE A 61 -15.62 6.00 -0.62
CA ILE A 61 -15.12 6.76 -1.75
C ILE A 61 -15.23 5.88 -2.99
N ASN A 62 -16.48 5.66 -3.42
CA ASN A 62 -16.82 4.86 -4.59
C ASN A 62 -16.07 5.34 -5.84
N GLU A 63 -15.80 6.64 -5.94
CA GLU A 63 -15.05 7.24 -7.04
C GLU A 63 -13.61 6.73 -7.11
N ILE A 64 -12.90 6.61 -5.99
CA ILE A 64 -11.52 6.09 -5.98
C ILE A 64 -11.52 4.61 -6.38
N GLN A 65 -12.49 3.83 -5.91
CA GLN A 65 -12.62 2.42 -6.26
C GLN A 65 -12.96 2.19 -7.74
N ARG A 66 -13.71 3.10 -8.38
CA ARG A 66 -14.02 3.04 -9.83
C ARG A 66 -12.77 3.06 -10.70
N HIS A 67 -11.68 3.67 -10.24
CA HIS A 67 -10.39 3.66 -10.92
C HIS A 67 -9.56 2.38 -10.66
N GLY A 68 -10.15 1.35 -10.05
CA GLY A 68 -9.49 0.08 -9.77
C GLY A 68 -8.69 0.06 -8.46
N ALA A 69 -8.74 1.14 -7.68
CA ALA A 69 -8.10 1.18 -6.36
C ALA A 69 -8.76 0.19 -5.39
N LYS A 70 -7.92 -0.38 -4.53
CA LYS A 70 -8.31 -1.31 -3.48
C LYS A 70 -7.85 -0.75 -2.13
N TRP A 71 -8.65 -0.98 -1.11
CA TRP A 71 -8.18 -0.83 0.26
C TRP A 71 -7.03 -1.81 0.49
N ILE A 72 -5.92 -1.31 1.04
CA ILE A 72 -4.75 -2.10 1.36
C ILE A 72 -4.33 -1.91 2.82
N THR A 73 -3.76 -2.98 3.39
CA THR A 73 -3.16 -2.97 4.73
C THR A 73 -1.82 -3.72 4.74
N SER A 74 -1.08 -3.62 5.84
CA SER A 74 0.14 -4.41 6.07
C SER A 74 -0.22 -5.89 6.24
N ALA A 75 0.62 -6.77 5.70
CA ALA A 75 0.54 -8.21 5.96
C ALA A 75 1.05 -8.58 7.37
N ASP A 76 1.72 -7.66 8.04
CA ASP A 76 2.27 -7.86 9.37
C ASP A 76 1.23 -7.58 10.46
N ASN A 77 1.40 -8.20 11.63
CA ASN A 77 0.42 -8.16 12.72
C ASN A 77 0.38 -6.84 13.52
N GLY A 78 1.07 -5.79 13.07
CA GLY A 78 1.07 -4.53 13.78
C GLY A 78 -0.27 -3.81 13.71
N GLN A 79 -0.68 -3.24 14.83
CA GLN A 79 -2.01 -2.67 14.99
C GLN A 79 -2.03 -1.13 14.98
N GLN A 80 -0.86 -0.47 15.07
CA GLN A 80 -0.79 0.99 15.30
C GLN A 80 -0.28 1.76 14.08
N ASN A 81 0.78 1.29 13.43
CA ASN A 81 1.42 2.00 12.33
C ASN A 81 1.34 1.18 11.04
N MET A 82 1.31 1.89 9.91
CA MET A 82 1.45 1.30 8.60
C MET A 82 2.23 2.23 7.70
N TYR A 83 3.30 1.70 7.13
CA TYR A 83 4.14 2.37 6.15
C TYR A 83 3.98 1.61 4.84
N CYS A 84 3.60 2.29 3.77
CA CYS A 84 3.30 1.67 2.48
C CYS A 84 4.06 2.36 1.36
N ARG A 85 4.84 1.59 0.60
CA ARG A 85 5.66 2.08 -0.49
C ARG A 85 5.28 1.40 -1.79
N LEU A 86 5.22 2.19 -2.85
CA LEU A 86 5.23 1.72 -4.22
C LEU A 86 6.62 2.03 -4.79
N ASN A 87 7.39 1.01 -5.13
CA ASN A 87 8.65 1.23 -5.82
C ASN A 87 8.36 1.67 -7.27
N ARG A 88 8.55 2.97 -7.53
CA ARG A 88 8.26 3.63 -8.81
C ARG A 88 9.39 3.51 -9.83
N PHE A 89 10.57 3.05 -9.40
CA PHE A 89 11.74 2.90 -10.26
C PHE A 89 12.35 1.52 -10.04
N LYS A 90 11.93 0.54 -10.84
CA LYS A 90 12.78 -0.61 -11.08
C LYS A 90 13.85 -0.14 -12.05
N CYS A 91 15.06 0.11 -11.55
CA CYS A 91 16.20 0.10 -12.45
C CYS A 91 16.24 -1.31 -13.03
N GLN A 92 15.77 -1.48 -14.27
CA GLN A 92 16.05 -2.70 -15.01
C GLN A 92 17.54 -2.68 -15.23
N SER A 93 18.27 -3.48 -14.46
CA SER A 93 19.63 -3.89 -14.84
C SER A 93 19.49 -4.68 -16.13
N THR A 94 19.52 -3.97 -17.26
CA THR A 94 19.79 -4.57 -18.56
C THR A 94 21.23 -5.07 -18.47
N LEU A 95 21.40 -6.31 -18.03
CA LEU A 95 22.66 -7.03 -18.19
C LEU A 95 22.86 -7.21 -19.70
N TYR A 96 23.66 -6.33 -20.30
CA TYR A 96 24.31 -6.62 -21.56
C TYR A 96 25.31 -7.74 -21.28
N HIS A 97 25.00 -8.96 -21.72
CA HIS A 97 26.01 -10.00 -21.88
C HIS A 97 26.74 -9.72 -23.20
N ASN A 98 28.05 -9.49 -23.10
CA ASN A 98 29.00 -9.55 -24.22
C ASN A 98 29.18 -10.99 -24.69
#